data_AF-Q8RWL3-F1
#
_entry.id   AF-Q8RWL3-F1
#
_cell.length_a   1.000
_cell.length_b   1.000
_cell.length_c   1.000
_cell.angle_alpha   90.00
_cell.angle_beta   90.00
_cell.angle_gamma   90.00
#
_symmetry.space_group_name_H-M   'P 1'
#
loop_
_entity.id
_entity.type
_entity.pdbx_description
1 polymer ?
#
loop_
_entity_poly.entity_id
_entity_poly.type
_entity_poly.pdbx_seq_one_letter_code
_entity_poly.pdbx_strand_id
1 'polypeptide(L)'
;MALTAAAAGLITDSDIANFAEPQSPDSVVTSDTSDVSQIKEIERDGRKVFHCYDENSPEVFENHLDTPERTSQSYDNGHTSPEVTCSDPRTQPIERNESCESVFSSARSVLSDDVDELSNSENDFGDDLILEWAKDHNNDSLQLVCGYHSLAIPSRGSEVVFHPLEHLQSISYTRPPVSALGLSEEYICSSDSKEINARLAAAEEAMGLSMWTTATVCRILSLETIMSLLAGVLLEKQIVIICPNLGVLSAIVLSLVPMIRPFQWQSLLLPVLPGRMFDFLEAPVPFLVGIHSKPIDWKVKTSNLILVNILNNQVKICNMPALPQCRELMAQLAPIHATLAHQSSNARRHPVYKCNEVQAEAATKFLRVMRDYMESLCSDLHSHTITSVQSNSDRVSLLLKDSFIDSFPGRDRPFIKLFVDTQLFSVLSDSRLSSFENGSL
;
A
#
# COMPACT_ATOMS: atom_id res chain seq x y z
N MET A 1 -30.20 23.68 -23.07
CA MET A 1 -30.10 22.43 -23.85
C MET A 1 -28.85 21.72 -23.34
N ALA A 2 -28.98 20.44 -22.99
CA ALA A 2 -28.21 19.73 -21.95
C ALA A 2 -26.68 19.68 -22.14
N LEU A 3 -25.94 19.88 -21.04
CA LEU A 3 -24.53 19.50 -20.89
C LEU A 3 -24.48 18.17 -20.12
N THR A 4 -23.98 17.16 -20.80
CA THR A 4 -23.76 15.79 -20.36
C THR A 4 -22.65 15.75 -19.32
N ALA A 5 -23.00 15.43 -18.07
CA ALA A 5 -22.04 15.05 -17.05
C ALA A 5 -21.47 13.65 -17.39
N ALA A 6 -20.14 13.57 -17.54
CA ALA A 6 -19.43 12.31 -17.67
C ALA A 6 -19.49 11.56 -16.33
N ALA A 7 -20.45 10.64 -16.21
CA ALA A 7 -20.48 9.67 -15.13
C ALA A 7 -19.28 8.73 -15.30
N ALA A 8 -18.33 8.77 -14.36
CA ALA A 8 -17.35 7.71 -14.20
C ALA A 8 -18.13 6.40 -13.98
N GLY A 9 -17.95 5.44 -14.88
CA GLY A 9 -18.66 4.16 -14.86
C GLY A 9 -18.37 3.40 -13.57
N LEU A 10 -19.34 3.40 -12.65
CA LEU A 10 -19.39 2.47 -11.54
C LEU A 10 -19.91 1.14 -12.09
N ILE A 11 -19.00 0.22 -12.38
CA ILE A 11 -19.34 -1.18 -12.67
C ILE A 11 -19.88 -1.80 -11.38
N THR A 12 -21.03 -2.47 -11.46
CA THR A 12 -21.72 -3.08 -10.31
C THR A 12 -21.09 -4.41 -9.90
N ASP A 13 -21.18 -4.75 -8.61
CA ASP A 13 -20.62 -5.98 -7.99
C ASP A 13 -21.04 -7.32 -8.64
N SER A 14 -22.04 -7.34 -9.53
CA SER A 14 -22.34 -8.51 -10.36
C SER A 14 -21.14 -8.96 -11.19
N ASP A 15 -20.28 -8.02 -11.58
CA ASP A 15 -19.13 -8.31 -12.43
C ASP A 15 -17.92 -8.75 -11.57
N ILE A 16 -17.90 -8.43 -10.28
CA ILE A 16 -16.84 -8.82 -9.34
C ILE A 16 -17.08 -10.22 -8.76
N ALA A 17 -18.34 -10.60 -8.53
CA ALA A 17 -18.70 -11.93 -8.05
C ALA A 17 -18.35 -13.06 -9.05
N ASN A 18 -18.31 -12.76 -10.35
CA ASN A 18 -17.91 -13.71 -11.39
C ASN A 18 -16.40 -14.03 -11.41
N PHE A 19 -15.57 -13.35 -10.60
CA PHE A 19 -14.13 -13.66 -10.48
C PHE A 19 -13.80 -14.70 -9.39
N ALA A 20 -14.80 -15.19 -8.64
CA ALA A 20 -14.59 -16.02 -7.44
C ALA A 20 -15.10 -17.48 -7.53
N GLU A 21 -15.64 -17.94 -8.66
CA GLU A 21 -16.07 -19.35 -8.79
C GLU A 21 -15.06 -20.20 -9.58
N PRO A 22 -14.55 -21.31 -9.02
CA PRO A 22 -13.90 -22.35 -9.80
C PRO A 22 -14.97 -23.21 -10.49
N GLN A 23 -15.19 -23.00 -11.78
CA GLN A 23 -16.01 -23.93 -12.57
C GLN A 23 -15.29 -25.28 -12.69
N SER A 24 -15.89 -26.30 -12.08
CA SER A 24 -15.55 -27.71 -12.29
C SER A 24 -16.23 -28.19 -13.59
N PRO A 25 -15.59 -29.04 -14.41
CA PRO A 25 -16.19 -29.48 -15.67
C PRO A 25 -17.23 -30.57 -15.42
N ASP A 26 -18.49 -30.28 -15.74
CA ASP A 26 -19.55 -31.28 -15.79
C ASP A 26 -19.28 -32.27 -16.93
N SER A 27 -19.34 -33.54 -16.56
CA SER A 27 -19.32 -34.70 -17.42
C SER A 27 -20.55 -34.75 -18.32
N VAL A 28 -20.34 -34.70 -19.63
CA VAL A 28 -21.30 -35.22 -20.62
C VAL A 28 -20.59 -36.30 -21.42
N VAL A 29 -21.02 -37.54 -21.24
CA VAL A 29 -20.70 -38.69 -22.10
C VAL A 29 -21.85 -38.87 -23.07
N THR A 30 -21.57 -38.82 -24.37
CA THR A 30 -22.10 -39.75 -25.38
C THR A 30 -21.21 -39.71 -26.65
N SER A 31 -20.62 -40.88 -26.96
CA SER A 31 -20.37 -41.52 -28.28
C SER A 31 -20.34 -40.64 -29.56
N ASP A 32 -19.41 -40.78 -30.52
CA ASP A 32 -19.01 -42.02 -31.19
C ASP A 32 -17.83 -41.85 -32.19
N THR A 33 -17.12 -42.95 -32.45
CA THR A 33 -16.40 -43.38 -33.70
C THR A 33 -15.03 -42.82 -34.16
N SER A 34 -14.08 -43.78 -34.30
CA SER A 34 -12.97 -43.95 -35.30
C SER A 34 -11.80 -42.94 -35.30
N ASP A 35 -10.52 -43.27 -35.51
CA ASP A 35 -9.82 -44.50 -35.93
C ASP A 35 -8.28 -44.34 -35.71
N VAL A 36 -7.61 -45.46 -35.41
CA VAL A 36 -6.26 -45.89 -35.91
C VAL A 36 -4.92 -45.31 -35.38
N SER A 37 -4.05 -46.29 -35.06
CA SER A 37 -2.56 -46.38 -35.01
C SER A 37 -1.83 -45.88 -33.74
N GLN A 38 -1.25 -46.74 -32.87
CA GLN A 38 -0.19 -47.78 -32.95
C GLN A 38 1.21 -47.26 -32.54
N ILE A 39 1.89 -48.10 -31.72
CA ILE A 39 3.33 -48.19 -31.34
C ILE A 39 3.66 -47.64 -29.92
N LYS A 40 3.78 -48.48 -28.87
CA LYS A 40 4.97 -49.24 -28.33
C LYS A 40 6.07 -48.30 -27.79
N GLU A 41 6.51 -48.30 -26.52
CA GLU A 41 7.24 -49.32 -25.72
C GLU A 41 7.35 -48.83 -24.24
N ILE A 42 7.03 -49.64 -23.20
CA ILE A 42 7.88 -50.51 -22.34
C ILE A 42 8.63 -49.81 -21.18
N GLU A 43 8.20 -50.19 -19.95
CA GLU A 43 8.93 -50.48 -18.67
C GLU A 43 9.98 -49.48 -18.11
N ARG A 44 10.21 -49.28 -16.80
CA ARG A 44 9.95 -50.04 -15.57
C ARG A 44 10.18 -49.14 -14.34
N ASP A 45 9.33 -49.34 -13.34
CA ASP A 45 9.58 -49.48 -11.89
C ASP A 45 10.30 -48.41 -11.02
N GLY A 46 9.74 -48.18 -9.82
CA GLY A 46 10.31 -47.29 -8.81
C GLY A 46 9.41 -46.86 -7.63
N ARG A 47 8.71 -47.82 -6.99
CA ARG A 47 8.17 -47.80 -5.59
C ARG A 47 8.76 -46.72 -4.63
N LYS A 48 8.01 -45.94 -3.82
CA LYS A 48 7.24 -46.25 -2.57
C LYS A 48 6.53 -44.94 -2.13
N VAL A 49 5.19 -44.86 -2.02
CA VAL A 49 4.31 -45.11 -0.84
C VAL A 49 4.64 -44.28 0.41
N PHE A 50 3.69 -43.42 0.86
CA PHE A 50 2.95 -43.58 2.13
C PHE A 50 1.71 -42.66 2.19
N HIS A 51 0.53 -43.28 2.22
CA HIS A 51 -0.75 -42.73 2.70
C HIS A 51 -0.80 -42.87 4.24
N CYS A 52 -1.47 -41.94 4.91
CA CYS A 52 -2.10 -42.20 6.21
C CYS A 52 -3.52 -41.64 6.19
N TYR A 53 -4.49 -42.54 6.37
CA TYR A 53 -5.85 -42.30 6.85
C TYR A 53 -5.91 -42.74 8.33
N ASP A 54 -6.64 -41.98 9.15
CA ASP A 54 -7.75 -42.42 10.03
C ASP A 54 -8.14 -41.20 10.89
N GLU A 55 -9.35 -40.64 10.75
CA GLU A 55 -10.61 -41.04 11.42
C GLU A 55 -10.56 -40.93 12.95
N ASN A 56 -11.32 -39.96 13.49
CA ASN A 56 -12.40 -40.22 14.43
C ASN A 56 -13.20 -38.95 14.74
N SER A 57 -14.51 -39.01 14.48
CA SER A 57 -15.55 -38.25 15.19
C SER A 57 -16.04 -39.09 16.37
N PRO A 58 -16.80 -38.54 17.35
CA PRO A 58 -18.26 -38.55 17.17
C PRO A 58 -19.07 -37.38 17.79
N GLU A 59 -20.30 -37.27 17.29
CA GLU A 59 -21.57 -36.95 18.00
C GLU A 59 -21.99 -35.50 18.34
N VAL A 60 -22.86 -34.98 17.47
CA VAL A 60 -24.26 -34.53 17.69
C VAL A 60 -24.67 -34.04 19.08
N PHE A 61 -25.13 -32.78 19.16
CA PHE A 61 -26.36 -32.39 19.87
C PHE A 61 -27.00 -31.17 19.19
N GLU A 62 -28.20 -31.36 18.64
CA GLU A 62 -29.16 -30.30 18.37
C GLU A 62 -29.79 -29.83 19.69
N ASN A 63 -30.04 -28.52 19.83
CA ASN A 63 -31.24 -28.03 20.51
C ASN A 63 -31.57 -26.59 20.11
N HIS A 64 -32.81 -26.47 19.67
CA HIS A 64 -33.66 -25.33 19.35
C HIS A 64 -33.69 -24.13 20.32
N LEU A 65 -34.11 -22.99 19.72
CA LEU A 65 -34.98 -21.91 20.26
C LEU A 65 -34.41 -21.02 21.41
N ASP A 66 -34.15 -19.74 21.13
CA ASP A 66 -35.14 -18.67 21.27
C ASP A 66 -34.52 -17.26 21.14
N THR A 67 -35.25 -16.38 20.46
CA THR A 67 -35.11 -14.91 20.60
C THR A 67 -35.89 -14.51 21.86
N PRO A 68 -35.45 -13.51 22.65
CA PRO A 68 -36.21 -12.26 22.58
C PRO A 68 -35.39 -10.97 22.80
N GLU A 69 -35.87 -9.95 22.10
CA GLU A 69 -36.17 -8.60 22.58
C GLU A 69 -35.08 -7.70 23.19
N ARG A 70 -34.81 -6.65 22.40
CA ARG A 70 -34.65 -5.25 22.83
C ARG A 70 -35.25 -4.95 24.21
N THR A 71 -34.43 -4.36 25.07
CA THR A 71 -34.92 -3.34 26.00
C THR A 71 -33.93 -2.19 26.08
N SER A 72 -34.45 -1.04 25.69
CA SER A 72 -33.96 0.30 25.93
C SER A 72 -33.66 0.55 27.40
N GLN A 73 -32.56 1.24 27.70
CA GLN A 73 -32.54 2.19 28.82
C GLN A 73 -31.63 3.36 28.50
N SER A 74 -32.29 4.49 28.22
CA SER A 74 -31.76 5.83 28.25
C SER A 74 -31.34 6.20 29.67
N TYR A 75 -30.17 6.79 29.82
CA TYR A 75 -29.91 7.71 30.92
C TYR A 75 -29.52 9.06 30.34
N ASP A 76 -30.50 9.95 30.41
CA ASP A 76 -30.36 11.39 30.30
C ASP A 76 -29.68 11.90 31.59
N ASN A 77 -28.71 12.78 31.43
CA ASN A 77 -28.30 13.74 32.45
C ASN A 77 -27.50 14.85 31.75
N GLY A 78 -28.21 15.91 31.39
CA GLY A 78 -27.60 17.14 30.93
C GLY A 78 -26.88 17.88 32.06
N HIS A 79 -25.82 18.61 31.69
CA HIS A 79 -25.42 19.84 32.36
C HIS A 79 -24.62 20.71 31.38
N THR A 80 -25.30 21.78 30.94
CA THR A 80 -24.81 23.17 30.84
C THR A 80 -23.40 23.45 30.32
N SER A 81 -23.35 24.06 29.13
CA SER A 81 -22.25 24.86 28.59
C SER A 81 -21.74 25.94 29.54
N PRO A 82 -20.50 26.39 29.32
CA PRO A 82 -20.28 27.83 29.21
C PRO A 82 -19.56 28.20 27.90
N GLU A 83 -20.06 29.26 27.28
CA GLU A 83 -19.37 30.04 26.25
C GLU A 83 -18.07 30.61 26.82
N VAL A 84 -16.97 30.44 26.10
CA VAL A 84 -15.74 31.20 26.33
C VAL A 84 -15.29 31.80 25.00
N THR A 85 -15.54 33.10 24.88
CA THR A 85 -14.93 34.01 23.92
C THR A 85 -13.42 34.02 24.12
N CYS A 86 -12.64 33.57 23.14
CA CYS A 86 -11.19 33.77 23.13
C CYS A 86 -10.79 34.71 22.00
N SER A 87 -10.31 35.87 22.42
CA SER A 87 -9.66 36.91 21.64
C SER A 87 -8.35 36.42 21.01
N ASP A 88 -8.20 36.79 19.74
CA ASP A 88 -7.03 36.68 18.88
C ASP A 88 -5.76 37.35 19.46
N PRO A 89 -4.58 36.73 19.31
CA PRO A 89 -3.38 37.50 19.04
C PRO A 89 -2.59 36.93 17.85
N ARG A 90 -2.60 37.68 16.74
CA ARG A 90 -1.51 37.87 15.76
C ARG A 90 -0.45 36.75 15.71
N THR A 91 -0.64 35.82 14.79
CA THR A 91 0.45 35.00 14.26
C THR A 91 0.93 35.60 12.94
N GLN A 92 2.20 35.99 12.91
CA GLN A 92 2.91 36.38 11.68
C GLN A 92 2.93 35.18 10.70
N PRO A 93 2.83 35.40 9.38
CA PRO A 93 3.00 34.33 8.42
C PRO A 93 4.47 33.90 8.43
N ILE A 94 4.72 32.63 8.75
CA ILE A 94 6.01 32.00 8.53
C ILE A 94 6.14 31.81 7.02
N GLU A 95 7.12 32.47 6.42
CA GLU A 95 7.54 32.25 5.04
C GLU A 95 7.75 30.76 4.80
N ARG A 96 7.07 30.26 3.77
CA ARG A 96 7.14 28.88 3.30
C ARG A 96 8.50 28.69 2.63
N ASN A 97 9.54 28.39 3.41
CA ASN A 97 10.76 27.84 2.84
C ASN A 97 10.40 26.50 2.18
N GLU A 98 10.55 26.48 0.87
CA GLU A 98 10.50 25.32 -0.02
C GLU A 98 11.07 24.07 0.68
N SER A 99 10.20 23.18 1.13
CA SER A 99 10.61 21.83 1.50
C SER A 99 9.47 20.87 1.21
N CYS A 100 9.84 19.83 0.46
CA CYS A 100 9.01 18.76 -0.08
C CYS A 100 8.09 19.22 -1.22
N GLU A 101 8.68 19.41 -2.39
CA GLU A 101 7.97 19.18 -3.65
C GLU A 101 7.20 17.86 -3.54
N SER A 102 5.88 17.95 -3.48
CA SER A 102 5.04 16.80 -3.75
C SER A 102 5.29 16.41 -5.21
N VAL A 103 5.60 15.15 -5.43
CA VAL A 103 5.93 14.55 -6.75
C VAL A 103 4.72 14.55 -7.72
N PHE A 104 3.70 15.38 -7.45
CA PHE A 104 2.46 15.49 -8.22
C PHE A 104 2.16 16.93 -8.69
N SER A 105 3.15 17.84 -8.69
CA SER A 105 3.05 19.10 -9.43
C SER A 105 3.73 18.99 -10.80
N SER A 106 3.07 18.33 -11.75
CA SER A 106 3.38 18.51 -13.16
C SER A 106 2.15 18.27 -14.02
N ALA A 107 1.34 19.32 -14.10
CA ALA A 107 0.37 19.48 -15.18
C ALA A 107 0.25 20.98 -15.52
N ARG A 108 1.32 21.58 -16.07
CA ARG A 108 1.18 22.75 -16.93
C ARG A 108 1.39 22.33 -18.39
N SER A 109 0.25 22.22 -19.07
CA SER A 109 -0.03 22.61 -20.46
C SER A 109 1.16 22.67 -21.42
N VAL A 110 1.25 21.68 -22.31
CA VAL A 110 1.89 21.84 -23.62
C VAL A 110 0.91 22.56 -24.53
N LEU A 111 1.02 23.89 -24.63
CA LEU A 111 0.46 24.66 -25.74
C LEU A 111 1.38 25.86 -26.06
N SER A 112 1.87 25.82 -27.30
CA SER A 112 2.44 26.88 -28.14
C SER A 112 3.71 27.60 -27.69
N ASP A 113 4.76 27.39 -28.48
CA ASP A 113 5.86 28.34 -28.66
C ASP A 113 5.30 29.72 -29.04
N ASP A 114 5.61 30.73 -28.25
CA ASP A 114 6.15 32.03 -28.66
C ASP A 114 6.01 33.05 -27.51
N VAL A 115 7.03 33.90 -27.39
CA VAL A 115 7.17 35.16 -26.63
C VAL A 115 7.69 35.16 -25.18
N ASP A 116 8.97 35.51 -25.11
CA ASP A 116 9.66 36.49 -24.25
C ASP A 116 9.81 36.29 -22.73
N GLU A 117 11.09 36.42 -22.35
CA GLU A 117 11.66 36.52 -21.01
C GLU A 117 10.83 37.43 -20.08
N LEU A 118 10.24 36.84 -19.05
CA LEU A 118 9.89 37.54 -17.83
C LEU A 118 10.50 36.83 -16.63
N SER A 119 11.32 37.63 -15.95
CA SER A 119 12.05 37.37 -14.71
C SER A 119 11.29 36.57 -13.67
N ASN A 120 11.98 35.57 -13.11
CA ASN A 120 11.64 34.85 -11.89
C ASN A 120 11.42 35.81 -10.71
N SER A 121 10.16 36.06 -10.39
CA SER A 121 9.71 36.38 -9.05
C SER A 121 8.47 35.53 -8.79
N GLU A 122 8.66 34.33 -8.24
CA GLU A 122 7.57 33.50 -7.72
C GLU A 122 7.00 34.19 -6.48
N ASN A 123 6.09 35.10 -6.77
CA ASN A 123 5.26 35.79 -5.82
C ASN A 123 4.02 34.89 -5.64
N ASP A 124 3.72 34.53 -4.39
CA ASP A 124 2.61 33.69 -3.87
C ASP A 124 1.19 34.20 -4.21
N PHE A 125 1.05 35.01 -5.25
CA PHE A 125 -0.15 35.71 -5.69
C PHE A 125 -1.03 34.88 -6.65
N GLY A 126 -0.71 33.60 -6.84
CA GLY A 126 -1.42 32.71 -7.77
C GLY A 126 -2.72 32.14 -7.21
N ASP A 127 -2.67 31.59 -6.00
CA ASP A 127 -3.78 30.76 -5.49
C ASP A 127 -4.98 31.60 -5.03
N ASP A 128 -4.73 32.77 -4.42
CA ASP A 128 -5.80 33.70 -4.02
C ASP A 128 -6.52 34.27 -5.25
N LEU A 129 -5.79 34.62 -6.31
CA LEU A 129 -6.37 35.11 -7.56
C LEU A 129 -7.18 34.02 -8.28
N ILE A 130 -6.71 32.77 -8.25
CA ILE A 130 -7.43 31.62 -8.81
C ILE A 130 -8.71 31.37 -8.00
N LEU A 131 -8.66 31.47 -6.67
CA LEU A 131 -9.82 31.30 -5.81
C LEU A 131 -10.85 32.41 -6.01
N GLU A 132 -10.42 33.68 -6.12
CA GLU A 132 -11.29 34.81 -6.47
C GLU A 132 -11.95 34.60 -7.82
N TRP A 133 -11.17 34.25 -8.86
CA TRP A 133 -11.71 33.93 -10.17
C TRP A 133 -12.72 32.78 -10.11
N ALA A 134 -12.44 31.73 -9.34
CA ALA A 134 -13.33 30.58 -9.18
C ALA A 134 -14.66 30.95 -8.51
N LYS A 135 -14.64 31.88 -7.55
CA LYS A 135 -15.85 32.45 -6.92
C LYS A 135 -16.65 33.28 -7.91
N ASP A 136 -15.99 34.18 -8.64
CA ASP A 136 -16.63 35.07 -9.62
C ASP A 136 -17.33 34.29 -10.75
N HIS A 137 -16.81 33.12 -11.11
CA HIS A 137 -17.34 32.26 -12.16
C HIS A 137 -18.21 31.11 -11.64
N ASN A 138 -18.51 31.06 -10.33
CA ASN A 138 -19.25 29.96 -9.68
C ASN A 138 -18.68 28.56 -10.04
N ASN A 139 -17.35 28.45 -10.10
CA ASN A 139 -16.65 27.20 -10.35
C ASN A 139 -16.39 26.47 -9.02
N ASP A 140 -17.40 25.74 -8.55
CA ASP A 140 -17.37 25.01 -7.28
C ASP A 140 -16.19 24.04 -7.18
N SER A 141 -15.85 23.33 -8.25
CA SER A 141 -14.75 22.36 -8.24
C SER A 141 -13.41 23.03 -8.00
N LEU A 142 -13.16 24.19 -8.61
CA LEU A 142 -11.92 24.93 -8.42
C LEU A 142 -11.88 25.58 -7.04
N GLN A 143 -13.01 26.11 -6.55
CA GLN A 143 -13.12 26.62 -5.18
C GLN A 143 -12.79 25.54 -4.14
N LEU A 144 -13.27 24.31 -4.33
CA LEU A 144 -12.96 23.18 -3.46
C LEU A 144 -11.47 22.85 -3.42
N VAL A 145 -10.84 22.77 -4.59
CA VAL A 145 -9.41 22.43 -4.69
C VAL A 145 -8.56 23.55 -4.08
N CYS A 146 -8.82 24.80 -4.43
CA CYS A 146 -8.11 25.95 -3.86
C CYS A 146 -8.31 26.02 -2.34
N GLY A 147 -9.55 25.93 -1.86
CA GLY A 147 -9.86 25.95 -0.43
C GLY A 147 -9.19 24.82 0.34
N TYR A 148 -9.06 23.62 -0.26
CA TYR A 148 -8.32 22.52 0.33
C TYR A 148 -6.82 22.79 0.37
N HIS A 149 -6.23 23.33 -0.70
CA HIS A 149 -4.80 23.66 -0.76
C HIS A 149 -4.41 24.81 0.18
N SER A 150 -5.32 25.73 0.47
CA SER A 150 -5.11 26.82 1.43
C SER A 150 -5.18 26.37 2.90
N LEU A 151 -5.63 25.13 3.19
CA LEU A 151 -5.66 24.64 4.57
C LEU A 151 -4.25 24.43 5.11
N ALA A 152 -3.99 25.01 6.28
CA ALA A 152 -2.78 24.73 7.03
C ALA A 152 -2.74 23.26 7.46
N ILE A 153 -1.58 22.63 7.33
CA ILE A 153 -1.38 21.27 7.83
C ILE A 153 -1.46 21.31 9.37
N PRO A 154 -2.41 20.59 10.00
CA PRO A 154 -2.57 20.59 11.45
C PRO A 154 -1.33 20.01 12.15
N SER A 155 -1.10 20.40 13.40
CA SER A 155 -0.08 19.76 14.23
C SER A 155 -0.45 18.30 14.52
N ARG A 156 0.54 17.44 14.78
CA ARG A 156 0.29 16.01 15.05
C ARG A 156 -0.53 15.85 16.33
N GLY A 157 -1.57 15.02 16.28
CA GLY A 157 -2.54 14.84 17.35
C GLY A 157 -3.66 15.89 17.40
N SER A 158 -3.65 16.87 16.49
CA SER A 158 -4.72 17.86 16.38
C SER A 158 -5.71 17.54 15.25
N GLU A 159 -6.86 18.20 15.32
CA GLU A 159 -7.95 18.08 14.36
C GLU A 159 -8.04 19.34 13.50
N VAL A 160 -8.37 19.17 12.23
CA VAL A 160 -8.75 20.25 11.31
C VAL A 160 -10.09 19.89 10.67
N VAL A 161 -10.95 20.90 10.47
CA VAL A 161 -12.23 20.71 9.81
C VAL A 161 -12.22 21.49 8.50
N PHE A 162 -12.26 20.76 7.39
CA PHE A 162 -12.42 21.35 6.07
C PHE A 162 -13.89 21.68 5.80
N HIS A 163 -14.14 22.93 5.43
CA HIS A 163 -15.46 23.44 5.08
C HIS A 163 -15.49 23.74 3.57
N PRO A 164 -15.88 22.75 2.74
CA PRO A 164 -15.74 22.82 1.29
C PRO A 164 -16.53 23.98 0.64
N LEU A 165 -17.86 23.93 0.70
CA LEU A 165 -18.80 24.97 0.25
C LEU A 165 -19.98 24.95 1.20
N GLU A 166 -20.74 26.05 1.31
CA GLU A 166 -21.85 26.18 2.28
C GLU A 166 -22.91 25.07 2.15
N HIS A 167 -23.10 24.55 0.94
CA HIS A 167 -24.07 23.50 0.64
C HIS A 167 -23.52 22.07 0.80
N LEU A 168 -22.23 21.92 1.12
CA LEU A 168 -21.56 20.63 1.27
C LEU A 168 -21.23 20.35 2.73
N GLN A 169 -21.20 19.07 3.09
CA GLN A 169 -20.86 18.63 4.44
C GLN A 169 -19.39 18.91 4.75
N SER A 170 -19.12 19.37 5.97
CA SER A 170 -17.75 19.52 6.47
C SER A 170 -17.06 18.17 6.68
N ILE A 171 -15.75 18.16 6.47
CA ILE A 171 -14.91 16.96 6.61
C ILE A 171 -13.93 17.21 7.74
N SER A 172 -14.06 16.47 8.83
CA SER A 172 -13.07 16.46 9.91
C SER A 172 -11.92 15.51 9.57
N TYR A 173 -10.70 15.98 9.80
CA TYR A 173 -9.47 15.21 9.71
C TYR A 173 -8.69 15.31 11.02
N THR A 174 -8.38 14.17 11.61
CA THR A 174 -7.46 14.08 12.75
C THR A 174 -6.10 13.66 12.26
N ARG A 175 -5.08 14.48 12.50
CA ARG A 175 -3.70 14.10 12.22
C ARG A 175 -3.21 13.16 13.33
N PRO A 176 -2.70 11.94 13.01
CA PRO A 176 -2.23 11.02 14.03
C PRO A 176 -1.14 11.62 14.92
N PRO A 177 -1.14 11.36 16.24
CA PRO A 177 0.00 11.67 17.09
C PRO A 177 1.16 10.73 16.78
N VAL A 178 2.39 11.13 17.12
CA VAL A 178 3.61 10.31 16.87
C VAL A 178 3.50 8.92 17.51
N SER A 179 2.91 8.82 18.70
CA SER A 179 2.69 7.55 19.40
C SER A 179 1.79 6.56 18.65
N ALA A 180 0.93 7.04 17.74
CA ALA A 180 0.05 6.18 16.94
C ALA A 180 0.75 5.62 15.68
N LEU A 181 1.91 6.16 15.29
CA LEU A 181 2.60 5.79 14.06
C LEU A 181 3.41 4.49 14.17
N GLY A 182 3.45 3.88 15.36
CA GLY A 182 4.12 2.59 15.57
C GLY A 182 5.62 2.61 15.27
N LEU A 183 6.26 3.77 15.41
CA LEU A 183 7.71 3.94 15.31
C LEU A 183 8.32 3.66 16.68
N SER A 184 9.43 2.90 16.75
CA SER A 184 10.17 2.78 18.01
C SER A 184 10.81 4.12 18.38
N GLU A 185 10.91 4.41 19.68
CA GLU A 185 11.48 5.66 20.19
C GLU A 185 12.92 5.91 19.67
N GLU A 186 13.65 4.84 19.36
CA GLU A 186 14.97 4.87 18.72
C GLU A 186 15.00 5.60 17.36
N TYR A 187 13.91 5.60 16.58
CA TYR A 187 13.85 6.27 15.25
C TYR A 187 13.79 7.80 15.32
N ILE A 188 13.49 8.37 16.48
CA ILE A 188 13.36 9.82 16.70
C ILE A 188 14.72 10.43 17.13
N CYS A 189 15.77 9.61 17.30
CA CYS A 189 17.06 10.04 17.84
C CYS A 189 17.99 10.75 16.85
N SER A 190 17.55 11.10 15.63
CA SER A 190 18.41 11.90 14.73
C SER A 190 18.42 13.38 15.14
N SER A 191 19.57 14.04 14.99
CA SER A 191 19.69 15.48 15.31
C SER A 191 19.05 16.39 14.25
N ASP A 192 18.69 15.85 13.07
CA ASP A 192 18.09 16.62 11.98
C ASP A 192 16.55 16.56 12.00
N SER A 193 15.96 17.70 12.37
CA SER A 193 14.52 17.92 12.37
C SER A 193 13.84 17.65 11.02
N LYS A 194 14.53 17.83 9.88
CA LYS A 194 13.95 17.60 8.55
C LYS A 194 13.78 16.11 8.26
N GLU A 195 14.80 15.33 8.56
CA GLU A 195 14.78 13.88 8.33
C GLU A 195 13.77 13.18 9.23
N ILE A 196 13.66 13.58 10.51
CA ILE A 196 12.59 13.09 11.40
C ILE A 196 11.22 13.39 10.79
N ASN A 197 11.01 14.63 10.32
CA ASN A 197 9.73 15.01 9.73
C ASN A 197 9.40 14.21 8.46
N ALA A 198 10.37 13.94 7.60
CA ALA A 198 10.19 13.09 6.42
C ALA A 198 9.79 11.65 6.79
N ARG A 199 10.46 11.05 7.79
CA ARG A 199 10.14 9.71 8.29
C ARG A 199 8.74 9.63 8.92
N LEU A 200 8.37 10.66 9.68
CA LEU A 200 7.03 10.78 10.25
C LEU A 200 5.98 10.94 9.16
N ALA A 201 6.24 11.74 8.12
CA ALA A 201 5.34 11.89 6.98
C ALA A 201 5.12 10.57 6.23
N ALA A 202 6.19 9.79 5.99
CA ALA A 202 6.08 8.46 5.38
C ALA A 202 5.27 7.48 6.27
N ALA A 203 5.38 7.57 7.59
CA ALA A 203 4.59 6.77 8.50
C ALA A 203 3.11 7.20 8.53
N GLU A 204 2.83 8.51 8.46
CA GLU A 204 1.48 9.07 8.33
C GLU A 204 0.81 8.61 7.02
N GLU A 205 1.54 8.63 5.90
CA GLU A 205 1.07 8.13 4.61
C GLU A 205 0.73 6.63 4.70
N ALA A 206 1.65 5.80 5.21
CA ALA A 206 1.42 4.37 5.38
C ALA A 206 0.19 4.10 6.27
N MET A 207 0.01 4.88 7.34
CA MET A 207 -1.17 4.78 8.20
C MET A 207 -2.45 5.17 7.46
N GLY A 208 -2.43 6.24 6.65
CA GLY A 208 -3.58 6.65 5.83
C GLY A 208 -3.99 5.61 4.78
N LEU A 209 -3.03 4.81 4.28
CA LEU A 209 -3.29 3.74 3.33
C LEU A 209 -3.75 2.43 4.01
N SER A 210 -3.19 2.13 5.17
CA SER A 210 -3.29 0.85 5.90
C SER A 210 -4.60 0.05 5.74
N MET A 211 -5.70 0.50 6.34
CA MET A 211 -6.90 -0.33 6.53
C MET A 211 -7.60 -0.68 5.21
N TRP A 212 -7.86 0.33 4.37
CA TRP A 212 -8.68 0.16 3.18
C TRP A 212 -7.93 -0.57 2.06
N THR A 213 -6.63 -0.30 1.91
CA THR A 213 -5.79 -1.00 0.92
C THR A 213 -5.61 -2.46 1.31
N THR A 214 -5.34 -2.75 2.60
CA THR A 214 -5.13 -4.11 3.11
C THR A 214 -6.40 -4.95 2.98
N ALA A 215 -7.55 -4.41 3.38
CA ALA A 215 -8.83 -5.11 3.21
C ALA A 215 -9.12 -5.40 1.73
N THR A 216 -8.84 -4.44 0.85
CA THR A 216 -9.08 -4.60 -0.59
C THR A 216 -8.14 -5.64 -1.22
N VAL A 217 -6.83 -5.58 -0.93
CA VAL A 217 -5.86 -6.51 -1.54
C VAL A 217 -6.07 -7.94 -1.04
N CYS A 218 -6.39 -8.17 0.23
CA CYS A 218 -6.68 -9.52 0.75
C CYS A 218 -7.97 -10.11 0.15
N ARG A 219 -8.93 -9.27 -0.25
CA ARG A 219 -10.13 -9.70 -0.96
C ARG A 219 -9.89 -10.06 -2.42
N ILE A 220 -8.92 -9.40 -3.07
CA ILE A 220 -8.69 -9.53 -4.51
C ILE A 220 -7.59 -10.54 -4.82
N LEU A 221 -6.56 -10.64 -3.99
CA LEU A 221 -5.37 -11.45 -4.24
C LEU A 221 -5.29 -12.63 -3.27
N SER A 222 -4.80 -13.76 -3.79
CA SER A 222 -4.38 -14.87 -2.94
C SER A 222 -3.19 -14.45 -2.07
N LEU A 223 -3.07 -15.08 -0.89
CA LEU A 223 -1.95 -14.82 0.01
C LEU A 223 -0.60 -15.11 -0.66
N GLU A 224 -0.52 -16.14 -1.52
CA GLU A 224 0.68 -16.48 -2.31
C GLU A 224 1.09 -15.36 -3.27
N THR A 225 0.11 -14.73 -3.93
CA THR A 225 0.36 -13.58 -4.81
C THR A 225 0.85 -12.38 -4.01
N ILE A 226 0.26 -12.13 -2.84
CA ILE A 226 0.72 -11.06 -1.93
C ILE A 226 2.17 -11.31 -1.49
N MET A 227 2.53 -12.54 -1.10
CA MET A 227 3.91 -12.89 -0.73
C MET A 227 4.88 -12.70 -1.91
N SER A 228 4.46 -13.05 -3.12
CA SER A 228 5.27 -12.87 -4.32
C SER A 228 5.48 -11.39 -4.67
N LEU A 229 4.46 -10.56 -4.51
CA LEU A 229 4.58 -9.11 -4.68
C LEU A 229 5.52 -8.51 -3.63
N LEU A 230 5.40 -8.92 -2.36
CA LEU A 230 6.27 -8.45 -1.28
C LEU A 230 7.73 -8.84 -1.52
N ALA A 231 8.00 -10.08 -1.93
CA ALA A 231 9.33 -10.49 -2.37
C ALA A 231 9.85 -9.60 -3.50
N GLY A 232 9.00 -9.29 -4.48
CA GLY A 232 9.34 -8.41 -5.59
C GLY A 232 9.68 -6.98 -5.16
N VAL A 233 8.91 -6.43 -4.22
CA VAL A 233 9.14 -5.09 -3.67
C VAL A 233 10.45 -5.08 -2.87
N LEU A 234 10.67 -6.05 -1.98
CA LEU A 234 11.90 -6.11 -1.20
C LEU A 234 13.14 -6.34 -2.06
N LEU A 235 13.00 -6.96 -3.24
CA LEU A 235 14.10 -7.17 -4.19
C LEU A 235 14.14 -6.13 -5.34
N GLU A 236 13.40 -5.03 -5.18
CA GLU A 236 13.32 -3.91 -6.13
C GLU A 236 13.11 -4.37 -7.59
N LYS A 237 12.11 -5.23 -7.79
CA LYS A 237 11.71 -5.70 -9.13
C LYS A 237 10.82 -4.69 -9.84
N GLN A 238 10.65 -4.90 -11.13
CA GLN A 238 9.63 -4.20 -11.92
C GLN A 238 8.30 -4.88 -11.65
N ILE A 239 7.30 -4.14 -11.18
CA ILE A 239 6.00 -4.68 -10.82
C ILE A 239 4.93 -3.94 -11.60
N VAL A 240 4.14 -4.68 -12.38
CA VAL A 240 2.98 -4.16 -13.11
C VAL A 240 1.73 -4.88 -12.66
N ILE A 241 0.77 -4.11 -12.17
CA ILE A 241 -0.58 -4.58 -11.86
C ILE A 241 -1.51 -4.15 -13.01
N ILE A 242 -2.28 -5.09 -13.57
CA ILE A 242 -3.30 -4.79 -14.58
C ILE A 242 -4.68 -5.00 -13.96
N CYS A 243 -5.49 -3.95 -13.88
CA CYS A 243 -6.86 -4.04 -13.41
C CYS A 243 -7.73 -2.94 -14.04
N PRO A 244 -8.89 -3.27 -14.62
CA PRO A 244 -9.79 -2.26 -15.21
C PRO A 244 -10.47 -1.39 -14.14
N ASN A 245 -10.58 -1.86 -12.90
CA ASN A 245 -11.13 -1.06 -11.81
C ASN A 245 -10.01 -0.22 -11.17
N LEU A 246 -10.02 1.09 -11.40
CA LEU A 246 -8.98 2.01 -10.89
C LEU A 246 -8.89 2.04 -9.36
N GLY A 247 -10.02 1.85 -8.65
CA GLY A 247 -10.03 1.79 -7.19
C GLY A 247 -9.31 0.55 -6.67
N VAL A 248 -9.60 -0.62 -7.25
CA VAL A 248 -8.90 -1.87 -6.94
C VAL A 248 -7.43 -1.80 -7.36
N LEU A 249 -7.15 -1.29 -8.56
CA LEU A 249 -5.79 -1.10 -9.07
C LEU A 249 -4.94 -0.28 -8.10
N SER A 250 -5.46 0.89 -7.71
CA SER A 250 -4.78 1.79 -6.79
C SER A 250 -4.62 1.14 -5.42
N ALA A 251 -5.65 0.45 -4.92
CA ALA A 251 -5.59 -0.25 -3.63
C ALA A 251 -4.48 -1.31 -3.60
N ILE A 252 -4.33 -2.12 -4.66
CA ILE A 252 -3.30 -3.15 -4.73
C ILE A 252 -1.91 -2.49 -4.70
N VAL A 253 -1.66 -1.49 -5.56
CA VAL A 253 -0.36 -0.81 -5.61
C VAL A 253 -0.03 -0.14 -4.27
N LEU A 254 -0.97 0.64 -3.72
CA LEU A 254 -0.78 1.38 -2.48
C LEU A 254 -0.71 0.47 -1.25
N SER A 255 -1.31 -0.73 -1.29
CA SER A 255 -1.26 -1.68 -0.16
C SER A 255 0.15 -2.12 0.20
N LEU A 256 1.08 -2.06 -0.76
CA LEU A 256 2.45 -2.49 -0.54
C LEU A 256 3.20 -1.51 0.37
N VAL A 257 2.84 -0.22 0.39
CA VAL A 257 3.46 0.82 1.23
C VAL A 257 3.37 0.49 2.74
N PRO A 258 2.18 0.25 3.32
CA PRO A 258 2.10 -0.13 4.73
C PRO A 258 2.62 -1.55 5.02
N MET A 259 2.57 -2.47 4.05
CA MET A 259 2.99 -3.87 4.26
C MET A 259 4.50 -4.07 4.35
N ILE A 260 5.30 -3.16 3.79
CA ILE A 260 6.76 -3.24 3.85
C ILE A 260 7.37 -2.46 5.02
N ARG A 261 6.58 -1.76 5.84
CA ARG A 261 7.11 -1.01 6.99
C ARG A 261 7.91 -1.94 7.92
N PRO A 262 9.09 -1.53 8.41
CA PRO A 262 9.64 -0.16 8.42
C PRO A 262 10.38 0.26 7.15
N PHE A 263 10.51 -0.61 6.15
CA PHE A 263 11.09 -0.24 4.86
C PHE A 263 10.22 0.78 4.13
N GLN A 264 10.86 1.53 3.25
CA GLN A 264 10.20 2.50 2.37
C GLN A 264 10.64 2.22 0.94
N TRP A 265 9.68 2.23 0.02
CA TRP A 265 9.98 2.07 -1.40
C TRP A 265 10.77 3.27 -1.91
N GLN A 266 11.89 3.00 -2.60
CA GLN A 266 12.84 4.04 -3.02
C GLN A 266 12.76 4.38 -4.51
N SER A 267 11.86 3.73 -5.24
CA SER A 267 11.76 3.84 -6.70
C SER A 267 10.40 4.39 -7.14
N LEU A 268 10.15 4.43 -8.45
CA LEU A 268 8.90 4.96 -8.99
C LEU A 268 7.70 4.14 -8.49
N LEU A 269 6.68 4.81 -7.95
CA LEU A 269 5.39 4.22 -7.58
C LEU A 269 4.28 5.04 -8.22
N LEU A 270 3.55 4.43 -9.15
CA LEU A 270 2.41 5.06 -9.83
C LEU A 270 1.18 4.15 -9.72
N PRO A 271 0.22 4.44 -8.80
CA PRO A 271 -0.97 3.61 -8.63
C PRO A 271 -1.77 3.44 -9.94
N VAL A 272 -1.75 4.48 -10.79
CA VAL A 272 -2.29 4.45 -12.15
C VAL A 272 -1.31 5.17 -13.09
N LEU A 273 -0.70 4.42 -14.01
CA LEU A 273 0.13 4.92 -15.10
C LEU A 273 -0.76 5.25 -16.31
N PRO A 274 -0.83 6.52 -16.75
CA PRO A 274 -1.59 6.90 -17.94
C PRO A 274 -1.10 6.21 -19.22
N GLY A 275 -2.01 5.92 -20.15
CA GLY A 275 -1.67 5.22 -21.40
C GLY A 275 -0.61 5.91 -22.26
N ARG A 276 -0.58 7.24 -22.24
CA ARG A 276 0.44 8.06 -22.93
C ARG A 276 1.85 7.93 -22.34
N MET A 277 2.00 7.25 -21.21
CA MET A 277 3.26 7.04 -20.49
C MET A 277 3.68 5.56 -20.48
N PHE A 278 3.15 4.74 -21.39
CA PHE A 278 3.51 3.32 -21.42
C PHE A 278 4.96 3.04 -21.83
N ASP A 279 5.65 4.01 -22.42
CA ASP A 279 7.09 3.92 -22.69
C ASP A 279 7.92 3.73 -21.40
N PHE A 280 7.41 4.19 -20.25
CA PHE A 280 8.05 3.96 -18.94
C PHE A 280 8.12 2.48 -18.55
N LEU A 281 7.26 1.61 -19.12
CA LEU A 281 7.29 0.17 -18.85
C LEU A 281 8.55 -0.51 -19.41
N GLU A 282 9.29 0.15 -20.32
CA GLU A 282 10.56 -0.33 -20.86
C GLU A 282 11.78 0.13 -20.06
N ALA A 283 11.59 0.97 -19.02
CA ALA A 283 12.70 1.45 -18.20
C ALA A 283 13.43 0.28 -17.52
N PRO A 284 14.78 0.28 -17.44
CA PRO A 284 15.55 -0.82 -16.86
C PRO A 284 15.66 -0.74 -15.32
N VAL A 285 15.00 0.25 -14.71
CA VAL A 285 15.03 0.51 -13.26
C VAL A 285 13.85 -0.15 -12.55
N PRO A 286 13.90 -0.32 -11.22
CA PRO A 286 12.75 -0.77 -10.45
C PRO A 286 11.59 0.23 -10.55
N PHE A 287 10.37 -0.29 -10.58
CA PHE A 287 9.15 0.50 -10.51
C PHE A 287 7.98 -0.36 -10.04
N LEU A 288 6.98 0.29 -9.45
CA LEU A 288 5.72 -0.31 -9.08
C LEU A 288 4.60 0.51 -9.72
N VAL A 289 3.91 -0.06 -10.71
CA VAL A 289 2.89 0.68 -11.46
C VAL A 289 1.61 -0.13 -11.66
N GLY A 290 0.49 0.57 -11.65
CA GLY A 290 -0.80 0.03 -12.08
C GLY A 290 -1.17 0.52 -13.48
N ILE A 291 -1.66 -0.37 -14.35
CA ILE A 291 -2.21 -0.01 -15.67
C ILE A 291 -3.65 -0.51 -15.80
N HIS A 292 -4.50 0.32 -16.41
CA HIS A 292 -5.92 -0.01 -16.60
C HIS A 292 -6.10 -1.21 -17.55
N SER A 293 -5.31 -1.26 -18.62
CA SER A 293 -5.36 -2.33 -19.61
C SER A 293 -3.97 -2.59 -20.19
N LYS A 294 -3.76 -3.84 -20.63
CA LYS A 294 -2.51 -4.22 -21.31
C LYS A 294 -2.43 -3.53 -22.68
N PRO A 295 -1.32 -2.85 -23.03
CA PRO A 295 -1.11 -2.33 -24.37
C PRO A 295 -1.00 -3.48 -25.38
N ILE A 296 -1.62 -3.32 -26.56
CA ILE A 296 -1.69 -4.36 -27.61
C ILE A 296 -0.28 -4.79 -28.05
N ASP A 297 0.63 -3.82 -28.20
CA ASP A 297 1.99 -4.07 -28.67
C ASP A 297 3.00 -4.35 -27.55
N TRP A 298 2.55 -4.37 -26.28
CA TRP A 298 3.45 -4.61 -25.16
C TRP A 298 3.81 -6.09 -25.04
N LYS A 299 4.98 -6.41 -25.60
CA LYS A 299 5.67 -7.67 -25.36
C LYS A 299 6.55 -7.51 -24.13
N VAL A 300 6.31 -8.34 -23.12
CA VAL A 300 7.16 -8.40 -21.92
C VAL A 300 8.56 -8.85 -22.34
N LYS A 301 9.50 -7.92 -22.44
CA LYS A 301 10.90 -8.17 -22.82
C LYS A 301 11.82 -8.37 -21.61
N THR A 302 11.41 -7.94 -20.41
CA THR A 302 12.27 -7.89 -19.23
C THR A 302 12.19 -9.19 -18.42
N SER A 303 13.35 -9.71 -18.00
CA SER A 303 13.47 -10.89 -17.14
C SER A 303 13.21 -10.60 -15.67
N ASN A 304 13.10 -9.31 -15.30
CA ASN A 304 12.94 -8.82 -13.92
C ASN A 304 11.51 -8.29 -13.63
N LEU A 305 10.54 -8.62 -14.47
CA LEU A 305 9.16 -8.18 -14.35
C LEU A 305 8.30 -9.19 -13.58
N ILE A 306 7.53 -8.67 -12.63
CA ILE A 306 6.37 -9.30 -12.02
C ILE A 306 5.13 -8.65 -12.63
N LEU A 307 4.28 -9.47 -13.23
CA LEU A 307 3.04 -9.03 -13.85
C LEU A 307 1.86 -9.74 -13.18
N VAL A 308 0.97 -8.96 -12.58
CA VAL A 308 -0.28 -9.46 -11.99
C VAL A 308 -1.44 -8.88 -12.77
N ASN A 309 -2.10 -9.70 -13.57
CA ASN A 309 -3.28 -9.34 -14.34
C ASN A 309 -4.53 -9.89 -13.65
N ILE A 310 -5.29 -8.99 -13.03
CA ILE A 310 -6.49 -9.30 -12.26
C ILE A 310 -7.61 -9.81 -13.17
N LEU A 311 -7.77 -9.23 -14.36
CA LEU A 311 -8.86 -9.59 -15.28
C LEU A 311 -8.77 -11.05 -15.74
N ASN A 312 -7.56 -11.51 -16.02
CA ASN A 312 -7.31 -12.85 -16.53
C ASN A 312 -6.83 -13.83 -15.45
N ASN A 313 -6.87 -13.41 -14.18
CA ASN A 313 -6.28 -14.14 -13.05
C ASN A 313 -4.87 -14.69 -13.34
N GLN A 314 -4.05 -13.89 -14.02
CA GLN A 314 -2.72 -14.30 -14.49
C GLN A 314 -1.65 -13.65 -13.62
N VAL A 315 -0.80 -14.48 -13.02
CA VAL A 315 0.37 -14.05 -12.26
C VAL A 315 1.61 -14.59 -12.96
N LYS A 316 2.47 -13.68 -13.45
CA LYS A 316 3.77 -14.02 -14.03
C LYS A 316 4.84 -13.41 -13.15
N ILE A 317 5.65 -14.27 -12.55
CA ILE A 317 6.72 -13.88 -11.63
C ILE A 317 8.06 -14.11 -12.33
N CYS A 318 8.99 -13.16 -12.19
CA CYS A 318 10.36 -13.35 -12.64
C CYS A 318 11.09 -14.42 -11.81
N ASN A 319 12.19 -14.98 -12.32
CA ASN A 319 13.00 -15.90 -11.53
C ASN A 319 13.65 -15.15 -10.35
N MET A 320 13.15 -15.36 -9.14
CA MET A 320 13.66 -14.74 -7.92
C MET A 320 13.47 -15.68 -6.72
N PRO A 321 14.34 -15.59 -5.71
CA PRO A 321 14.20 -16.39 -4.49
C PRO A 321 12.94 -15.97 -3.71
N ALA A 322 12.36 -16.93 -2.98
CA ALA A 322 11.23 -16.68 -2.10
C ALA A 322 11.65 -15.89 -0.84
N LEU A 323 10.68 -15.27 -0.18
CA LEU A 323 10.87 -14.61 1.11
C LEU A 323 11.47 -15.56 2.16
N PRO A 324 12.39 -15.08 3.03
CA PRO A 324 12.86 -15.82 4.18
C PRO A 324 11.69 -16.27 5.05
N GLN A 325 11.68 -17.52 5.51
CA GLN A 325 10.62 -18.05 6.39
C GLN A 325 9.18 -17.82 5.86
N CYS A 326 9.01 -17.81 4.53
CA CYS A 326 7.72 -17.51 3.88
C CYS A 326 6.60 -18.45 4.35
N ARG A 327 6.90 -19.73 4.61
CA ARG A 327 5.91 -20.72 5.05
C ARG A 327 5.35 -20.37 6.43
N GLU A 328 6.22 -20.01 7.36
CA GLU A 328 5.87 -19.61 8.72
C GLU A 328 5.06 -18.31 8.71
N LEU A 329 5.46 -17.34 7.88
CA LEU A 329 4.72 -16.09 7.69
C LEU A 329 3.32 -16.34 7.10
N MET A 330 3.21 -17.14 6.04
CA MET A 330 1.92 -17.49 5.44
C MET A 330 0.99 -18.20 6.43
N ALA A 331 1.52 -19.08 7.28
CA ALA A 331 0.71 -19.77 8.28
C ALA A 331 0.09 -18.80 9.31
N GLN A 332 0.81 -17.75 9.69
CA GLN A 332 0.30 -16.71 10.59
C GLN A 332 -0.73 -15.80 9.92
N LEU A 333 -0.50 -15.45 8.64
CA LEU A 333 -1.37 -14.56 7.89
C LEU A 333 -2.64 -15.24 7.36
N ALA A 334 -2.62 -16.55 7.11
CA ALA A 334 -3.73 -17.30 6.51
C ALA A 334 -5.10 -17.09 7.20
N PRO A 335 -5.26 -17.21 8.53
CA PRO A 335 -6.56 -16.99 9.17
C PRO A 335 -7.04 -15.54 9.07
N ILE A 336 -6.11 -14.58 9.08
CA ILE A 336 -6.41 -13.15 8.98
C ILE A 336 -6.81 -12.79 7.55
N HIS A 337 -6.06 -13.30 6.56
CA HIS A 337 -6.35 -13.17 5.14
C HIS A 337 -7.72 -13.75 4.82
N ALA A 338 -8.02 -14.97 5.28
CA ALA A 338 -9.34 -15.58 5.11
C ALA A 338 -10.46 -14.68 5.67
N THR A 339 -10.26 -14.09 6.86
CA THR A 339 -11.24 -13.16 7.44
C THR A 339 -11.50 -11.97 6.52
N LEU A 340 -10.45 -11.36 5.96
CA LEU A 340 -10.58 -10.22 5.05
C LEU A 340 -11.15 -10.62 3.68
N ALA A 341 -10.82 -11.82 3.19
CA ALA A 341 -11.23 -12.32 1.88
C ALA A 341 -12.73 -12.63 1.81
N HIS A 342 -13.33 -13.16 2.89
CA HIS A 342 -14.74 -13.55 2.92
C HIS A 342 -15.70 -12.41 3.30
N GLN A 343 -15.19 -11.24 3.68
CA GLN A 343 -16.02 -10.09 4.03
C GLN A 343 -16.57 -9.41 2.76
N SER A 344 -17.90 -9.31 2.66
CA SER A 344 -18.57 -8.59 1.59
C SER A 344 -18.27 -7.09 1.67
N SER A 345 -17.94 -6.47 0.54
CA SER A 345 -17.72 -5.03 0.49
C SER A 345 -19.06 -4.29 0.58
N ASN A 346 -19.24 -3.44 1.59
CA ASN A 346 -20.38 -2.52 1.68
C ASN A 346 -20.28 -1.33 0.70
N ALA A 347 -19.39 -1.41 -0.30
CA ALA A 347 -19.02 -0.32 -1.22
C ALA A 347 -20.13 0.10 -2.20
N ARG A 348 -21.30 -0.55 -2.19
CA ARG A 348 -22.36 -0.36 -3.19
C ARG A 348 -22.97 1.04 -3.26
N ARG A 349 -22.68 1.97 -2.34
CA ARG A 349 -23.34 3.28 -2.27
C ARG A 349 -22.46 4.46 -1.83
N HIS A 350 -21.15 4.29 -1.71
CA HIS A 350 -20.28 5.38 -1.25
C HIS A 350 -19.05 5.53 -2.14
N PRO A 351 -18.69 6.77 -2.53
CA PRO A 351 -17.48 7.05 -3.31
C PRO A 351 -16.20 6.75 -2.53
N VAL A 352 -16.28 6.64 -1.19
CA VAL A 352 -15.16 6.32 -0.30
C VAL A 352 -15.36 4.93 0.29
N TYR A 353 -14.35 4.05 0.12
CA TYR A 353 -14.34 2.74 0.76
C TYR A 353 -14.28 2.91 2.29
N LYS A 354 -15.23 2.31 3.01
CA LYS A 354 -15.28 2.32 4.47
C LYS A 354 -15.15 0.88 4.98
N CYS A 355 -14.06 0.60 5.69
CA CYS A 355 -13.90 -0.66 6.40
C CYS A 355 -14.97 -0.77 7.51
N ASN A 356 -15.58 -1.95 7.65
CA ASN A 356 -16.30 -2.27 8.88
C ASN A 356 -15.30 -2.56 10.02
N GLU A 357 -15.79 -2.65 11.25
CA GLU A 357 -14.96 -2.85 12.45
C GLU A 357 -14.13 -4.15 12.36
N VAL A 358 -14.72 -5.23 11.86
CA VAL A 358 -14.06 -6.53 11.66
C VAL A 358 -12.92 -6.42 10.64
N GLN A 359 -13.15 -5.71 9.53
CA GLN A 359 -12.14 -5.45 8.49
C GLN A 359 -11.01 -4.58 9.04
N ALA A 360 -11.33 -3.54 9.81
CA ALA A 360 -10.33 -2.67 10.41
C ALA A 360 -9.45 -3.44 11.41
N GLU A 361 -10.05 -4.28 12.26
CA GLU A 361 -9.33 -5.11 13.22
C GLU A 361 -8.45 -6.15 12.51
N ALA A 362 -9.00 -6.87 11.52
CA ALA A 362 -8.26 -7.87 10.77
C ALA A 362 -7.13 -7.25 9.94
N ALA A 363 -7.34 -6.10 9.28
CA ALA A 363 -6.30 -5.37 8.57
C ALA A 363 -5.18 -4.91 9.52
N THR A 364 -5.54 -4.42 10.71
CA THR A 364 -4.58 -4.04 11.75
C THR A 364 -3.73 -5.22 12.21
N LYS A 365 -4.36 -6.39 12.43
CA LYS A 365 -3.65 -7.63 12.78
C LYS A 365 -2.73 -8.09 11.65
N PHE A 366 -3.20 -8.04 10.39
CA PHE A 366 -2.40 -8.40 9.21
C PHE A 366 -1.13 -7.56 9.14
N LEU A 367 -1.28 -6.23 9.21
CA LEU A 367 -0.16 -5.30 9.13
C LEU A 367 0.79 -5.38 10.32
N ARG A 368 0.29 -5.75 11.52
CA ARG A 368 1.15 -6.03 12.67
C ARG A 368 2.07 -7.22 12.39
N VAL A 369 1.52 -8.35 11.95
CA VAL A 369 2.31 -9.55 11.61
C VAL A 369 3.32 -9.23 10.50
N MET A 370 2.91 -8.46 9.49
CA MET A 370 3.80 -7.99 8.42
C MET A 370 4.95 -7.13 8.97
N ARG A 371 4.66 -6.14 9.82
CA ARG A 371 5.68 -5.27 10.40
C ARG A 371 6.66 -6.06 11.26
N ASP A 372 6.17 -6.92 12.14
CA ASP A 372 7.01 -7.73 13.03
C ASP A 372 7.94 -8.65 12.21
N TYR A 373 7.46 -9.18 11.08
CA TYR A 373 8.27 -9.91 10.11
C TYR A 373 9.31 -9.01 9.41
N MET A 374 8.92 -7.84 8.92
CA MET A 374 9.85 -6.92 8.25
C MET A 374 10.95 -6.43 9.22
N GLU A 375 10.61 -6.22 10.49
CA GLU A 375 11.59 -5.89 11.53
C GLU A 375 12.58 -7.03 11.80
N SER A 376 12.10 -8.29 11.82
CA SER A 376 12.95 -9.46 12.06
C SER A 376 14.00 -9.66 10.97
N LEU A 377 13.73 -9.24 9.72
CA LEU A 377 14.72 -9.25 8.64
C LEU A 377 15.94 -8.36 8.92
N CYS A 378 15.86 -7.43 9.87
CA CYS A 378 16.93 -6.50 10.21
C CYS A 378 17.25 -6.49 11.72
N SER A 379 16.77 -7.47 12.51
CA SER A 379 16.98 -7.50 13.96
C SER A 379 18.46 -7.60 14.34
N ASP A 380 19.22 -8.37 13.55
CA ASP A 380 20.60 -8.71 13.88
C ASP A 380 21.62 -7.71 13.32
N LEU A 381 21.16 -6.60 12.73
CA LEU A 381 22.01 -5.61 12.07
C LEU A 381 23.14 -5.12 12.99
N HIS A 382 22.82 -4.83 14.26
CA HIS A 382 23.79 -4.37 15.25
C HIS A 382 24.93 -5.38 15.50
N SER A 383 24.60 -6.67 15.59
CA SER A 383 25.57 -7.76 15.85
C SER A 383 26.58 -7.94 14.70
N HIS A 384 26.24 -7.45 13.51
CA HIS A 384 27.07 -7.52 12.31
C HIS A 384 27.64 -6.15 11.91
N THR A 385 27.59 -5.18 12.83
CA THR A 385 28.11 -3.83 12.63
C THR A 385 29.38 -3.61 13.43
N ILE A 386 30.41 -3.06 12.79
CA ILE A 386 31.57 -2.51 13.49
C ILE A 386 31.25 -1.05 13.81
N THR A 387 31.03 -0.76 15.09
CA THR A 387 30.90 0.61 15.59
C THR A 387 32.30 1.18 15.87
N SER A 388 32.50 2.48 15.61
CA SER A 388 33.76 3.20 15.90
C SER A 388 34.95 2.86 14.98
N VAL A 389 34.75 2.82 13.66
CA VAL A 389 35.88 2.93 12.72
C VAL A 389 36.31 4.40 12.68
N GLN A 390 37.38 4.74 13.40
CA GLN A 390 37.83 6.11 13.57
C GLN A 390 38.57 6.57 12.30
N SER A 391 37.89 7.33 11.44
CA SER A 391 38.52 8.10 10.36
C SER A 391 38.23 9.57 10.55
N ASN A 392 39.24 10.35 10.98
CA ASN A 392 39.20 11.81 11.01
C ASN A 392 38.01 12.40 11.79
N SER A 393 37.96 12.20 13.11
CA SER A 393 36.99 12.74 14.07
C SER A 393 35.51 12.31 13.95
N ASP A 394 35.08 11.69 12.85
CA ASP A 394 33.74 11.13 12.72
C ASP A 394 33.71 9.65 13.13
N ARG A 395 32.68 9.27 13.91
CA ARG A 395 32.37 7.88 14.21
C ARG A 395 31.51 7.35 13.08
N VAL A 396 32.00 6.35 12.35
CA VAL A 396 31.23 5.67 11.31
C VAL A 396 30.97 4.23 11.74
N SER A 397 29.72 3.80 11.62
CA SER A 397 29.28 2.42 11.77
C SER A 397 29.25 1.70 10.43
N LEU A 398 29.98 0.58 10.31
CA LEU A 398 30.08 -0.19 9.06
C LEU A 398 29.41 -1.56 9.22
N LEU A 399 28.43 -1.84 8.36
CA LEU A 399 27.79 -3.16 8.28
C LEU A 399 28.69 -4.16 7.52
N LEU A 400 29.00 -5.28 8.16
CA LEU A 400 29.68 -6.40 7.53
C LEU A 400 28.66 -7.27 6.77
N LYS A 401 28.37 -6.90 5.51
CA LYS A 401 27.35 -7.56 4.68
C LYS A 401 27.47 -9.08 4.64
N ASP A 402 28.66 -9.62 4.40
CA ASP A 402 28.86 -11.08 4.34
C ASP A 402 28.55 -11.78 5.66
N SER A 403 28.94 -11.17 6.78
CA SER A 403 28.64 -11.70 8.11
C SER A 403 27.15 -11.67 8.41
N PHE A 404 26.46 -10.59 8.01
CA PHE A 404 25.01 -10.47 8.13
C PHE A 404 24.28 -11.47 7.24
N ILE A 405 24.70 -11.68 5.99
CA ILE A 405 24.13 -12.71 5.10
C ILE A 405 24.29 -14.10 5.72
N ASP A 406 25.46 -14.39 6.31
CA ASP A 406 25.76 -15.70 6.87
C ASP A 406 25.01 -16.01 8.18
N SER A 407 24.42 -15.01 8.84
CA SER A 407 23.55 -15.22 10.00
C SER A 407 22.24 -15.93 9.64
N PHE A 408 21.79 -15.79 8.38
CA PHE A 408 20.56 -16.43 7.91
C PHE A 408 20.75 -17.91 7.58
N PRO A 409 19.70 -18.75 7.73
CA PRO A 409 19.72 -20.13 7.30
C PRO A 409 20.08 -20.27 5.81
N GLY A 410 20.83 -21.30 5.44
CA GLY A 410 21.33 -21.49 4.08
C GLY A 410 20.25 -21.45 2.98
N ARG A 411 19.01 -21.83 3.32
CA ARG A 411 17.85 -21.77 2.41
C ARG A 411 17.41 -20.34 2.06
N ASP A 412 17.61 -19.39 2.97
CA ASP A 412 17.13 -18.00 2.87
C ASP A 412 18.24 -17.06 2.35
N ARG A 413 19.51 -17.47 2.45
CA ARG A 413 20.67 -16.71 1.96
C ARG A 413 20.57 -16.22 0.51
N PRO A 414 20.02 -16.99 -0.47
CA PRO A 414 19.86 -16.48 -1.84
C PRO A 414 19.01 -15.22 -1.92
N PHE A 415 17.96 -15.11 -1.09
CA PHE A 415 17.15 -13.90 -0.99
C PHE A 415 17.94 -12.77 -0.33
N ILE A 416 18.54 -13.04 0.84
CA ILE A 416 19.24 -12.03 1.63
C ILE A 416 20.41 -11.42 0.85
N LYS A 417 21.13 -12.21 0.05
CA LYS A 417 22.20 -11.73 -0.85
C LYS A 417 21.72 -10.66 -1.82
N LEU A 418 20.52 -10.81 -2.38
CA LEU A 418 19.96 -9.80 -3.29
C LEU A 418 19.37 -8.62 -2.51
N PHE A 419 18.77 -8.91 -1.36
CA PHE A 419 18.10 -7.92 -0.52
C PHE A 419 19.05 -6.86 0.04
N VAL A 420 20.24 -7.25 0.53
CA VAL A 420 21.22 -6.31 1.13
C VAL A 420 21.85 -5.34 0.13
N ASP A 421 21.63 -5.55 -1.16
CA ASP A 421 22.10 -4.69 -2.25
C ASP A 421 21.02 -3.77 -2.80
N THR A 422 19.81 -3.80 -2.22
CA THR A 422 18.70 -2.90 -2.59
C THR A 422 18.83 -1.53 -1.95
N GLN A 423 18.35 -0.49 -2.63
CA GLN A 423 18.31 0.86 -2.08
C GLN A 423 17.39 0.92 -0.86
N LEU A 424 16.27 0.20 -0.91
CA LEU A 424 15.33 0.01 0.19
C LEU A 424 16.00 -0.52 1.48
N PHE A 425 16.90 -1.51 1.37
CA PHE A 425 17.67 -2.00 2.52
C PHE A 425 18.68 -0.95 2.99
N SER A 426 19.46 -0.37 2.07
CA SER A 426 20.48 0.63 2.40
C SER A 426 19.92 1.82 3.19
N VAL A 427 18.77 2.37 2.77
CA VAL A 427 18.15 3.51 3.47
C VAL A 427 17.78 3.15 4.92
N LEU A 428 17.22 1.96 5.15
CA LEU A 428 16.90 1.53 6.52
C LEU A 428 18.15 1.19 7.33
N SER A 429 19.12 0.48 6.73
CA SER A 429 20.34 0.11 7.44
C SER A 429 21.13 1.36 7.84
N ASP A 430 21.32 2.31 6.94
CA ASP A 430 22.08 3.54 7.20
C ASP A 430 21.41 4.37 8.30
N SER A 431 20.07 4.45 8.26
CA SER A 431 19.29 5.06 9.35
C SER A 431 19.56 4.39 10.70
N ARG A 432 19.61 3.06 10.78
CA ARG A 432 19.87 2.33 12.04
C ARG A 432 21.34 2.41 12.46
N LEU A 433 22.27 2.38 11.52
CA LEU A 433 23.69 2.52 11.80
C LEU A 433 24.02 3.89 12.40
N SER A 434 23.36 4.94 11.91
CA SER A 434 23.49 6.30 12.47
C SER A 434 22.99 6.42 13.92
N SER A 435 21.97 5.63 14.32
CA SER A 435 21.52 5.64 15.72
C SER A 435 22.52 4.93 16.64
N PHE A 436 23.24 3.91 16.14
CA PHE A 436 24.31 3.26 16.90
C PHE A 436 25.50 4.18 17.17
N GLU A 437 25.78 5.14 16.27
CA GLU A 437 26.82 6.14 16.46
C GLU A 437 26.50 7.10 17.61
N ASN A 438 25.21 7.40 17.79
CA ASN A 438 24.70 8.34 18.79
C ASN A 438 24.48 7.73 20.18
N GLY A 439 24.69 6.41 20.35
CA GLY A 439 24.65 5.73 21.65
C GLY A 439 23.25 5.54 22.23
N SER A 440 22.20 5.70 21.43
CA SER A 440 20.83 5.26 21.76
C SER A 440 20.76 3.74 21.66
N LEU A 441 20.63 3.10 22.82
CA LEU A 441 20.53 1.65 23.03
C LEU A 441 19.10 1.14 22.95
#